data_AF-A0A2V8UVW6-F1
#
_entry.id   AF-A0A2V8UVW6-F1
#
_cell.length_a   1.000
_cell.length_b   1.000
_cell.length_c   1.000
_cell.angle_alpha   90.00
_cell.angle_beta   90.00
_cell.angle_gamma   90.00
#
_symmetry.space_group_name_H-M   'P 1'
#
loop_
_entity.id
_entity.type
_entity.pdbx_description
1 polymer ?
#
loop_
_entity_poly.entity_id
_entity_poly.type
_entity_poly.pdbx_seq_one_letter_code
_entity_poly.pdbx_strand_id
1 'polypeptide(L)'
;MQYRAIGPFRGGRSLTAAGLPGDPTTYYFGSTGGGIWKSTDGATTWKPGFDQEASSVGSIAVSASDPNVIYAGTGEACIRGNAAQGDGVYKSLDGAKTWRNVGLRDSRAIGKLIIHPKNPDIVFVAALGHPFGPNPERGIFRTTDGGKTWTKVLYVDENTGGIDVVFDPHNPNILFASMWQVRRTPWNLSSGGSGSGLYRSEDGGTTWKRVEHEGLPKGPYGKIGVAVAANSDRVWALIEAKDGGLYRSDDGGEKWELINGDHRFLQRAWYYMHVVADPKDANTVYILNVDFHRSTDGGLTFNKIKVPHGDNHGLWIDPFNTRRMIQTDDGGATVTLDGGEHWTRQDNQPTAQFYHVITDNRFPYHVYGSQQDNSTIAISSRGEDGVIDRADWYTVGGGEAGYIAPYPPDPNIVYAGDYQGQITRFDKRNGQIKNITVYPVLTDGGGAANLEHRFQWTAPIVISPHDPHVLYHAGEQLFKTTDGGMHWDAISPDLTRNDKSKQQPSGGTITIDDTGTEYYDTIFAVAESPLQKGLIWAGTDDGLVHITRDGGKVWTNVTPNRCRSGAASA
;
A
#
# COMPACT_ATOMS: atom_id res chain seq x y z
N MET A 1 -10.24 -2.73 -29.89
CA MET A 1 -9.54 -1.53 -29.42
C MET A 1 -8.07 -1.88 -29.22
N GLN A 2 -7.14 -0.95 -29.43
CA GLN A 2 -5.72 -1.12 -29.11
C GLN A 2 -5.36 -0.12 -28.01
N TYR A 3 -4.79 -0.60 -26.91
CA TYR A 3 -4.33 0.25 -25.80
C TYR A 3 -2.90 0.71 -26.04
N ARG A 4 -2.58 1.92 -25.57
CA ARG A 4 -1.22 2.51 -25.63
C ARG A 4 -0.90 3.12 -24.27
N ALA A 5 0.26 2.79 -23.71
CA ALA A 5 0.77 3.46 -22.52
C ALA A 5 1.12 4.92 -22.86
N ILE A 6 0.65 5.85 -22.04
CA ILE A 6 0.94 7.29 -22.18
C ILE A 6 1.84 7.82 -21.06
N GLY A 7 2.38 6.94 -20.21
CA GLY A 7 3.16 7.33 -19.04
C GLY A 7 2.31 7.89 -17.90
N PRO A 8 2.93 8.61 -16.95
CA PRO A 8 4.36 8.86 -16.87
C PRO A 8 5.12 7.56 -16.61
N PHE A 9 6.40 7.51 -16.94
CA PHE A 9 7.28 6.41 -16.56
C PHE A 9 7.76 6.57 -15.12
N ARG A 10 6.86 6.93 -14.21
CA ARG A 10 7.17 7.09 -12.78
C ARG A 10 6.67 5.88 -12.02
N GLY A 11 7.55 5.25 -11.26
CA GLY A 11 7.19 4.10 -10.44
C GLY A 11 6.13 4.46 -9.40
N GLY A 12 5.30 3.47 -9.11
CA GLY A 12 4.32 3.51 -8.03
C GLY A 12 4.52 2.35 -7.07
N ARG A 13 3.67 2.32 -6.05
CA ARG A 13 3.85 1.47 -4.88
C ARG A 13 4.07 0.00 -5.19
N SER A 14 5.14 -0.54 -4.60
CA SER A 14 5.62 -1.91 -4.82
C SER A 14 6.01 -2.56 -3.49
N LEU A 15 5.50 -3.77 -3.24
CA LEU A 15 5.63 -4.43 -1.93
C LEU A 15 6.73 -5.48 -1.87
N THR A 16 7.16 -5.97 -3.02
CA THR A 16 8.02 -7.15 -3.07
C THR A 16 8.93 -7.11 -4.29
N ALA A 17 10.13 -7.66 -4.14
CA ALA A 17 11.05 -7.86 -5.23
C ALA A 17 11.89 -9.12 -5.02
N ALA A 18 12.43 -9.61 -6.13
CA ALA A 18 13.39 -10.70 -6.15
C ALA A 18 14.39 -10.47 -7.28
N GLY A 19 15.63 -10.91 -7.06
CA GLY A 19 16.63 -11.03 -8.11
C GLY A 19 16.94 -12.50 -8.42
N LEU A 20 17.63 -12.73 -9.52
CA LEU A 20 18.20 -14.04 -9.82
C LEU A 20 19.60 -14.17 -9.18
N PRO A 21 19.83 -15.06 -8.20
CA PRO A 21 21.14 -15.19 -7.55
C PRO A 21 22.29 -15.32 -8.57
N GLY A 22 23.34 -14.51 -8.42
CA GLY A 22 24.50 -14.49 -9.32
C GLY A 22 24.30 -13.74 -10.65
N ASP A 23 23.09 -13.50 -11.14
CA ASP A 23 22.83 -12.72 -12.37
C ASP A 23 22.54 -11.23 -12.05
N PRO A 24 23.45 -10.29 -12.41
CA PRO A 24 23.31 -8.88 -12.05
C PRO A 24 22.32 -8.12 -12.94
N THR A 25 21.65 -8.80 -13.88
CA THR A 25 20.78 -8.16 -14.87
C THR A 25 19.31 -8.47 -14.68
N THR A 26 18.97 -9.62 -14.07
CA THR A 26 17.59 -10.10 -13.94
C THR A 26 16.98 -9.79 -12.58
N TYR A 27 15.90 -9.02 -12.62
CA TYR A 27 15.14 -8.61 -11.43
C TYR A 27 13.64 -8.64 -11.69
N TYR A 28 12.89 -8.78 -10.61
CA TYR A 28 11.44 -8.74 -10.59
C TYR A 28 10.96 -7.85 -9.45
N PHE A 29 9.87 -7.10 -9.66
CA PHE A 29 9.12 -6.48 -8.57
C PHE A 29 7.63 -6.68 -8.75
N GLY A 30 6.89 -6.73 -7.64
CA GLY A 30 5.45 -6.78 -7.58
C GLY A 30 4.87 -5.43 -7.15
N SER A 31 4.04 -4.85 -8.00
CA SER A 31 3.29 -3.62 -7.73
C SER A 31 1.96 -3.90 -7.01
N THR A 32 1.45 -2.93 -6.25
CA THR A 32 0.11 -3.00 -5.62
C THR A 32 -1.04 -2.85 -6.61
N GLY A 33 -0.73 -2.41 -7.82
CA GLY A 33 -1.57 -2.52 -9.01
C GLY A 33 -0.69 -2.53 -10.26
N GLY A 34 -1.00 -3.41 -11.21
CA GLY A 34 -0.22 -3.56 -12.45
C GLY A 34 0.70 -4.79 -12.51
N GLY A 35 0.58 -5.71 -11.56
CA GLY A 35 1.17 -7.05 -11.61
C GLY A 35 2.67 -7.10 -11.24
N ILE A 36 3.39 -7.96 -11.95
CA ILE A 36 4.83 -8.21 -11.78
C ILE A 36 5.55 -7.63 -12.97
N TRP A 37 6.62 -6.90 -12.70
CA TRP A 37 7.50 -6.31 -13.69
C TRP A 37 8.85 -6.99 -13.68
N LYS A 38 9.42 -7.19 -14.86
CA LYS A 38 10.71 -7.87 -15.06
C LYS A 38 11.70 -6.94 -15.77
N SER A 39 12.93 -6.94 -15.27
CA SER A 39 14.10 -6.41 -15.97
C SER A 39 15.07 -7.56 -16.27
N THR A 40 15.77 -7.46 -17.40
CA THR A 40 16.89 -8.35 -17.79
C THR A 40 18.09 -7.53 -18.26
N ASP A 41 18.17 -6.26 -17.87
CA ASP A 41 19.19 -5.29 -18.31
C ASP A 41 19.70 -4.43 -17.15
N GLY A 42 19.63 -4.97 -15.93
CA GLY A 42 20.13 -4.30 -14.72
C GLY A 42 19.22 -3.17 -14.24
N ALA A 43 17.89 -3.35 -14.34
CA ALA A 43 16.88 -2.36 -14.00
C ALA A 43 16.92 -1.07 -14.84
N THR A 44 17.50 -1.14 -16.04
CA THR A 44 17.48 -0.03 -17.00
C THR A 44 16.10 0.11 -17.64
N THR A 45 15.48 -1.02 -17.99
CA THR A 45 14.10 -1.10 -18.48
C THR A 45 13.30 -2.17 -17.74
N TRP A 46 11.98 -1.96 -17.68
CA TRP A 46 11.02 -2.85 -17.05
C TRP A 46 9.90 -3.21 -18.02
N LYS A 47 9.54 -4.49 -18.06
CA LYS A 47 8.45 -5.02 -18.90
C LYS A 47 7.42 -5.73 -18.02
N PRO A 48 6.11 -5.65 -18.36
CA PRO A 48 5.11 -6.43 -17.66
C PRO A 48 5.39 -7.92 -17.86
N GLY A 49 5.47 -8.66 -16.77
CA GLY A 49 5.67 -10.11 -16.73
C GLY A 49 4.45 -10.87 -16.21
N PHE A 50 3.40 -10.16 -15.78
CA PHE A 50 2.20 -10.75 -15.17
C PHE A 50 0.98 -9.89 -15.48
N ASP A 51 0.13 -10.38 -16.37
CA ASP A 51 -1.10 -9.74 -16.82
C ASP A 51 -2.28 -10.67 -16.51
N GLN A 52 -2.71 -10.66 -15.25
CA GLN A 52 -3.80 -11.49 -14.71
C GLN A 52 -4.89 -10.59 -14.10
N GLU A 53 -6.08 -11.14 -13.82
CA GLU A 53 -7.19 -10.37 -13.23
C GLU A 53 -6.83 -9.77 -11.86
N ALA A 54 -6.22 -10.56 -10.99
CA ALA A 54 -5.60 -10.03 -9.78
C ALA A 54 -4.35 -9.25 -10.17
N SER A 55 -4.34 -7.94 -9.96
CA SER A 55 -3.24 -7.07 -10.38
C SER A 55 -2.32 -6.64 -9.25
N SER A 56 -2.68 -6.95 -8.00
CA SER A 56 -1.87 -6.63 -6.82
C SER A 56 -1.00 -7.80 -6.41
N VAL A 57 0.26 -7.54 -6.05
CA VAL A 57 1.25 -8.56 -5.73
C VAL A 57 1.92 -8.26 -4.39
N GLY A 58 1.62 -9.07 -3.38
CA GLY A 58 2.18 -8.93 -2.03
C GLY A 58 3.47 -9.72 -1.81
N SER A 59 3.73 -10.75 -2.62
CA SER A 59 4.96 -11.53 -2.49
C SER A 59 5.41 -12.15 -3.81
N ILE A 60 6.73 -12.14 -4.06
CA ILE A 60 7.37 -12.90 -5.15
C ILE A 60 8.59 -13.63 -4.64
N ALA A 61 8.76 -14.89 -5.05
CA ALA A 61 9.93 -15.68 -4.71
C ALA A 61 10.45 -16.44 -5.94
N VAL A 62 11.75 -16.37 -6.17
CA VAL A 62 12.47 -17.15 -7.20
C VAL A 62 13.14 -18.33 -6.51
N SER A 63 12.98 -19.54 -7.04
CA SER A 63 13.62 -20.72 -6.46
C SER A 63 15.14 -20.65 -6.60
N ALA A 64 15.85 -20.90 -5.49
CA ALA A 64 17.30 -20.98 -5.46
C ALA A 64 17.84 -22.25 -6.16
N SER A 65 17.02 -23.30 -6.27
CA SER A 65 17.42 -24.60 -6.87
C SER A 65 17.04 -24.72 -8.35
N ASP A 66 16.06 -23.94 -8.81
CA ASP A 66 15.68 -23.82 -10.22
C ASP A 66 15.10 -22.43 -10.50
N PRO A 67 15.91 -21.49 -11.00
CA PRO A 67 15.49 -20.14 -11.39
C PRO A 67 14.27 -20.00 -12.31
N ASN A 68 13.90 -21.05 -13.05
CA ASN A 68 12.71 -21.00 -13.89
C ASN A 68 11.42 -21.09 -13.07
N VAL A 69 11.50 -21.64 -11.86
CA VAL A 69 10.37 -21.77 -10.94
C VAL A 69 10.25 -20.52 -10.08
N ILE A 70 9.17 -19.79 -10.30
CA ILE A 70 8.84 -18.56 -9.57
C ILE A 70 7.42 -18.70 -9.03
N TYR A 71 7.21 -18.29 -7.80
CA TYR A 71 5.88 -18.18 -7.21
C TYR A 71 5.56 -16.71 -6.90
N ALA A 72 4.29 -16.36 -7.06
CA ALA A 72 3.77 -15.05 -6.72
C ALA A 72 2.51 -15.19 -5.86
N GLY A 73 2.45 -14.47 -4.75
CA GLY A 73 1.26 -14.29 -3.95
C GLY A 73 0.58 -12.97 -4.28
N THR A 74 -0.70 -13.02 -4.64
CA THR A 74 -1.48 -11.83 -5.02
C THR A 74 -2.19 -11.19 -3.81
N GLY A 75 -2.56 -9.92 -3.96
CA GLY A 75 -3.15 -9.07 -2.93
C GLY A 75 -2.12 -8.44 -1.99
N GLU A 76 -2.55 -7.47 -1.18
CA GLU A 76 -1.67 -6.66 -0.34
C GLU A 76 -1.85 -6.98 1.14
N ALA A 77 -0.76 -7.30 1.83
CA ALA A 77 -0.78 -7.46 3.30
C ALA A 77 -0.32 -6.20 4.06
N CYS A 78 0.16 -5.17 3.35
CA CYS A 78 0.31 -3.81 3.89
C CYS A 78 -0.99 -3.04 3.62
N ILE A 79 -1.97 -3.24 4.51
CA ILE A 79 -3.42 -3.06 4.24
C ILE A 79 -3.82 -1.58 4.13
N ARG A 80 -3.99 -1.06 2.91
CA ARG A 80 -4.65 0.25 2.65
C ARG A 80 -6.18 0.12 2.59
N GLY A 81 -6.90 1.22 2.77
CA GLY A 81 -8.38 1.26 2.72
C GLY A 81 -8.93 0.98 1.32
N ASN A 82 -8.12 1.22 0.30
CA ASN A 82 -8.38 0.98 -1.11
C ASN A 82 -7.52 -0.17 -1.68
N ALA A 83 -7.01 -1.07 -0.83
CA ALA A 83 -6.17 -2.19 -1.26
C ALA A 83 -6.93 -3.11 -2.23
N ALA A 84 -6.28 -3.48 -3.33
CA ALA A 84 -6.85 -4.41 -4.29
C ALA A 84 -6.70 -5.85 -3.79
N GLN A 85 -7.78 -6.63 -3.83
CA GLN A 85 -7.74 -8.02 -3.44
C GLN A 85 -6.99 -8.88 -4.47
N GLY A 86 -6.22 -9.83 -3.97
CA GLY A 86 -5.67 -10.93 -4.76
C GLY A 86 -6.66 -12.07 -4.96
N ASP A 87 -6.22 -13.07 -5.74
CA ASP A 87 -6.95 -14.31 -5.98
C ASP A 87 -6.05 -15.55 -5.81
N GLY A 88 -5.06 -15.46 -4.93
CA GLY A 88 -4.23 -16.57 -4.47
C GLY A 88 -2.81 -16.60 -5.03
N VAL A 89 -2.28 -17.82 -5.19
CA VAL A 89 -0.88 -18.06 -5.56
C VAL A 89 -0.77 -18.44 -7.02
N TYR A 90 0.20 -17.84 -7.72
CA TYR A 90 0.57 -18.20 -9.08
C TYR A 90 1.96 -18.83 -9.10
N LYS A 91 2.16 -19.76 -10.03
CA LYS A 91 3.43 -20.41 -10.33
C LYS A 91 3.80 -20.18 -11.79
N SER A 92 5.06 -19.84 -12.03
CA SER A 92 5.71 -19.86 -13.34
C SER A 92 6.76 -20.97 -13.36
N LEU A 93 6.96 -21.58 -14.53
CA LEU A 93 7.96 -22.61 -14.80
C LEU A 93 8.95 -22.20 -15.90
N ASP A 94 8.88 -20.96 -16.37
CA ASP A 94 9.62 -20.45 -17.52
C ASP A 94 10.22 -19.06 -17.28
N GLY A 95 10.45 -18.73 -16.00
CA GLY A 95 11.05 -17.46 -15.59
C GLY A 95 10.12 -16.27 -15.77
N ALA A 96 8.87 -16.41 -15.34
CA ALA A 96 7.80 -15.40 -15.41
C ALA A 96 7.38 -15.01 -16.84
N LYS A 97 7.41 -15.95 -17.80
CA LYS A 97 6.81 -15.71 -19.12
C LYS A 97 5.35 -16.14 -19.12
N THR A 98 5.04 -17.24 -18.46
CA THR A 98 3.67 -17.72 -18.24
C THR A 98 3.42 -18.03 -16.77
N TRP A 99 2.17 -17.87 -16.36
CA TRP A 99 1.72 -18.05 -14.98
C TRP A 99 0.48 -18.92 -14.93
N ARG A 100 0.38 -19.72 -13.86
CA ARG A 100 -0.81 -20.50 -13.55
C ARG A 100 -1.17 -20.31 -12.09
N ASN A 101 -2.43 -20.00 -11.82
CA ASN A 101 -2.95 -20.02 -10.45
C ASN A 101 -2.92 -21.46 -9.91
N VAL A 102 -2.28 -21.64 -8.75
CA VAL A 102 -2.05 -22.92 -8.07
C VAL A 102 -2.80 -23.01 -6.73
N GLY A 103 -3.80 -22.18 -6.50
CA GLY A 103 -4.71 -22.29 -5.34
C GLY A 103 -4.64 -21.10 -4.37
N LEU A 104 -5.26 -21.29 -3.20
CA LEU A 104 -5.49 -20.24 -2.18
C LEU A 104 -6.28 -19.04 -2.71
N ARG A 105 -7.31 -19.31 -3.53
CA ARG A 105 -8.07 -18.29 -4.26
C ARG A 105 -8.88 -17.34 -3.38
N ASP A 106 -9.24 -17.74 -2.17
CA ASP A 106 -10.00 -16.95 -1.21
C ASP A 106 -9.10 -16.30 -0.13
N SER A 107 -7.78 -16.41 -0.26
CA SER A 107 -6.84 -15.78 0.68
C SER A 107 -6.84 -14.24 0.60
N ARG A 108 -7.12 -13.65 -0.57
CA ARG A 108 -7.20 -12.20 -0.89
C ARG A 108 -5.99 -11.32 -0.57
N ALA A 109 -5.16 -11.65 0.41
CA ALA A 109 -3.95 -10.93 0.76
C ALA A 109 -2.88 -11.92 1.25
N ILE A 110 -1.76 -11.95 0.53
CA ILE A 110 -0.60 -12.78 0.87
C ILE A 110 0.54 -11.86 1.29
N GLY A 111 1.04 -12.03 2.52
CA GLY A 111 2.12 -11.20 3.06
C GLY A 111 3.52 -11.73 2.74
N LYS A 112 3.68 -13.05 2.71
CA LYS A 112 4.97 -13.68 2.44
C LYS A 112 4.79 -15.04 1.78
N LEU A 113 5.68 -15.36 0.85
CA LEU A 113 5.86 -16.70 0.30
C LEU A 113 7.35 -17.02 0.29
N ILE A 114 7.72 -18.21 0.75
CA ILE A 114 9.10 -18.71 0.73
C ILE A 114 9.17 -20.09 0.08
N ILE A 115 10.24 -20.33 -0.67
CA ILE A 115 10.49 -21.59 -1.38
C ILE A 115 11.62 -22.32 -0.67
N HIS A 116 11.46 -23.62 -0.46
CA HIS A 116 12.50 -24.43 0.17
C HIS A 116 13.80 -24.40 -0.66
N PRO A 117 14.98 -24.19 -0.04
CA PRO A 117 16.21 -23.84 -0.76
C PRO A 117 16.70 -24.93 -1.73
N LYS A 118 16.33 -26.19 -1.49
CA LYS A 118 16.76 -27.35 -2.30
C LYS A 118 15.63 -28.05 -3.06
N ASN A 119 14.38 -27.61 -2.91
CA ASN A 119 13.24 -28.27 -3.55
C ASN A 119 12.12 -27.26 -3.88
N PRO A 120 11.91 -26.90 -5.15
CA PRO A 120 10.93 -25.88 -5.54
C PRO A 120 9.46 -26.31 -5.39
N ASP A 121 9.21 -27.58 -5.06
CA ASP A 121 7.85 -28.08 -4.81
C ASP A 121 7.42 -27.92 -3.35
N ILE A 122 8.34 -27.57 -2.44
CA ILE A 122 8.03 -27.26 -1.05
C ILE A 122 7.99 -25.74 -0.89
N VAL A 123 6.80 -25.21 -0.59
CA VAL A 123 6.56 -23.76 -0.48
C VAL A 123 5.67 -23.48 0.73
N PHE A 124 5.98 -22.41 1.44
CA PHE A 124 5.15 -21.87 2.53
C PHE A 124 4.57 -20.52 2.13
N VAL A 125 3.32 -20.27 2.54
CA VAL A 125 2.58 -19.04 2.31
C VAL A 125 2.03 -18.54 3.62
N ALA A 126 2.38 -17.30 3.98
CA ALA A 126 1.72 -16.54 5.03
C ALA A 126 0.56 -15.75 4.40
N ALA A 127 -0.65 -16.28 4.57
CA ALA A 127 -1.89 -15.70 4.06
C ALA A 127 -2.57 -14.90 5.17
N LEU A 128 -2.71 -13.59 4.97
CA LEU A 128 -3.41 -12.72 5.90
C LEU A 128 -4.91 -13.03 5.93
N GLY A 129 -5.44 -13.46 4.78
CA GLY A 129 -6.88 -13.61 4.60
C GLY A 129 -7.53 -12.31 4.18
N HIS A 130 -8.85 -12.25 4.31
CA HIS A 130 -9.64 -11.07 4.02
C HIS A 130 -9.29 -9.96 5.03
N PRO A 131 -8.76 -8.80 4.62
CA PRO A 131 -8.49 -7.69 5.55
C PRO A 131 -9.77 -7.03 6.06
N PHE A 132 -10.82 -7.02 5.24
CA PHE A 132 -12.09 -6.33 5.47
C PHE A 132 -13.19 -7.20 6.10
N GLY A 133 -12.91 -8.47 6.41
CA GLY A 133 -13.90 -9.37 7.01
C GLY A 133 -13.34 -10.73 7.44
N PRO A 134 -14.09 -11.54 8.22
CA PRO A 134 -13.70 -12.89 8.61
C PRO A 134 -13.58 -13.82 7.41
N ASN A 135 -12.55 -14.67 7.42
CA ASN A 135 -12.47 -15.77 6.47
C ASN A 135 -11.62 -16.93 7.02
N PRO A 136 -11.94 -18.18 6.67
CA PRO A 136 -11.17 -19.34 7.10
C PRO A 136 -9.88 -19.56 6.30
N GLU A 137 -9.77 -19.06 5.06
CA GLU A 137 -8.56 -19.23 4.23
C GLU A 137 -7.49 -18.19 4.59
N ARG A 138 -6.91 -18.36 5.78
CA ARG A 138 -5.83 -17.54 6.35
C ARG A 138 -4.91 -18.40 7.24
N GLY A 139 -3.74 -17.87 7.59
CA GLY A 139 -2.71 -18.54 8.39
C GLY A 139 -1.51 -18.95 7.55
N ILE A 140 -0.79 -20.00 7.97
CA ILE A 140 0.34 -20.54 7.22
C ILE A 140 -0.10 -21.78 6.45
N PHE A 141 0.13 -21.76 5.14
CA PHE A 141 -0.11 -22.88 4.25
C PHE A 141 1.22 -23.44 3.74
N ARG A 142 1.26 -24.77 3.55
CA ARG A 142 2.39 -25.50 2.99
C ARG A 142 1.92 -26.34 1.81
N THR A 143 2.67 -26.33 0.72
CA THR A 143 2.60 -27.36 -0.33
C THR A 143 3.91 -28.14 -0.35
N THR A 144 3.84 -29.40 -0.78
CA THR A 144 5.00 -30.29 -0.99
C THR A 144 4.98 -30.91 -2.39
N ASP A 145 4.05 -30.49 -3.25
CA ASP A 145 3.82 -31.00 -4.59
C ASP A 145 3.77 -29.88 -5.65
N GLY A 146 4.34 -28.73 -5.29
CA GLY A 146 4.48 -27.58 -6.16
C GLY A 146 3.18 -26.83 -6.42
N GLY A 147 2.27 -26.83 -5.44
CA GLY A 147 0.99 -26.12 -5.49
C GLY A 147 -0.16 -26.91 -6.10
N LYS A 148 -0.06 -28.25 -6.22
CA LYS A 148 -1.24 -29.05 -6.60
C LYS A 148 -2.20 -29.18 -5.42
N THR A 149 -1.64 -29.29 -4.20
CA THR A 149 -2.39 -29.27 -2.95
C THR A 149 -1.73 -28.36 -1.92
N TRP A 150 -2.56 -27.79 -1.05
CA TRP A 150 -2.13 -26.93 0.06
C TRP A 150 -2.67 -27.47 1.38
N THR A 151 -1.78 -27.59 2.37
CA THR A 151 -2.13 -27.94 3.75
C THR A 151 -2.06 -26.68 4.61
N LYS A 152 -3.12 -26.39 5.36
CA LYS A 152 -3.07 -25.34 6.39
C LYS A 152 -2.34 -25.89 7.61
N VAL A 153 -1.12 -25.42 7.85
CA VAL A 153 -0.22 -25.97 8.88
C VAL A 153 -0.18 -25.14 10.17
N LEU A 154 -0.58 -23.87 10.10
CA LEU A 154 -0.78 -23.02 11.28
C LEU A 154 -2.03 -22.17 11.10
N TYR A 155 -2.93 -22.23 12.07
CA TYR A 155 -4.19 -21.51 12.09
C TYR A 155 -4.56 -21.14 13.53
N VAL A 156 -5.11 -19.95 13.72
CA VAL A 156 -5.56 -19.46 15.02
C VAL A 156 -7.08 -19.33 15.03
N ASP A 157 -7.62 -18.44 14.20
CA ASP A 157 -9.05 -18.19 14.02
C ASP A 157 -9.34 -17.48 12.69
N GLU A 158 -10.60 -17.12 12.45
CA GLU A 158 -11.04 -16.42 11.21
C GLU A 158 -10.67 -14.93 11.16
N ASN A 159 -10.01 -14.40 12.19
CA ASN A 159 -9.60 -13.00 12.36
C ASN A 159 -8.09 -12.81 12.38
N THR A 160 -7.31 -13.90 12.39
CA THR A 160 -5.86 -13.89 12.54
C THR A 160 -5.19 -14.61 11.39
N GLY A 161 -4.46 -13.87 10.56
CA GLY A 161 -3.78 -14.39 9.38
C GLY A 161 -2.26 -14.51 9.57
N GLY A 162 -1.59 -15.22 8.67
CA GLY A 162 -0.13 -15.23 8.61
C GLY A 162 0.37 -13.96 7.93
N ILE A 163 1.42 -13.34 8.46
CA ILE A 163 2.02 -12.13 7.87
C ILE A 163 3.48 -12.32 7.45
N ASP A 164 4.24 -13.15 8.16
CA ASP A 164 5.62 -13.46 7.81
C ASP A 164 5.93 -14.95 8.07
N VAL A 165 6.90 -15.48 7.32
CA VAL A 165 7.43 -16.83 7.48
C VAL A 165 8.85 -16.89 6.92
N VAL A 166 9.76 -17.54 7.65
CA VAL A 166 11.17 -17.62 7.29
C VAL A 166 11.77 -18.96 7.68
N PHE A 167 12.65 -19.50 6.83
CA PHE A 167 13.47 -20.65 7.15
C PHE A 167 14.69 -20.23 7.97
N ASP A 168 15.17 -21.13 8.82
CA ASP A 168 16.58 -21.13 9.17
C ASP A 168 17.43 -21.41 7.91
N PRO A 169 18.47 -20.61 7.61
CA PRO A 169 19.23 -20.70 6.36
C PRO A 169 20.06 -21.99 6.22
N HIS A 170 20.39 -22.66 7.33
CA HIS A 170 21.19 -23.89 7.33
C HIS A 170 20.36 -25.14 7.60
N ASN A 171 19.18 -25.00 8.19
CA ASN A 171 18.26 -26.10 8.49
C ASN A 171 16.80 -25.75 8.19
N PRO A 172 16.28 -26.01 6.97
CA PRO A 172 14.91 -25.67 6.60
C PRO A 172 13.82 -26.49 7.33
N ASN A 173 14.18 -27.38 8.25
CA ASN A 173 13.22 -27.96 9.20
C ASN A 173 12.87 -26.99 10.34
N ILE A 174 13.72 -25.99 10.60
CA ILE A 174 13.47 -24.93 11.56
C ILE A 174 12.85 -23.75 10.82
N LEU A 175 11.70 -23.29 11.29
CA LEU A 175 11.00 -22.14 10.74
C LEU A 175 10.49 -21.24 11.84
N PHE A 176 10.38 -19.95 11.52
CA PHE A 176 9.59 -18.99 12.29
C PHE A 176 8.45 -18.47 11.43
N ALA A 177 7.31 -18.23 12.05
CA ALA A 177 6.15 -17.62 11.43
C ALA A 177 5.48 -16.65 12.39
N SER A 178 4.94 -15.55 11.86
CA SER A 178 4.14 -14.61 12.63
C SER A 178 2.70 -14.60 12.17
N MET A 179 1.81 -14.58 13.17
CA MET A 179 0.37 -14.45 13.01
C MET A 179 -0.05 -13.05 13.44
N TRP A 180 -0.96 -12.42 12.71
CA TRP A 180 -1.41 -11.05 12.92
C TRP A 180 -2.94 -10.98 12.89
N GLN A 181 -3.51 -10.57 14.02
CA GLN A 181 -4.92 -10.24 14.14
C GLN A 181 -5.12 -8.79 13.69
N VAL A 182 -5.86 -8.60 12.58
CA VAL A 182 -6.09 -7.27 12.01
C VAL A 182 -7.42 -7.19 11.29
N ARG A 183 -8.06 -6.02 11.38
CA ARG A 183 -9.28 -5.67 10.65
C ARG A 183 -9.22 -4.25 10.14
N ARG A 184 -9.75 -4.04 8.93
CA ARG A 184 -10.03 -2.70 8.42
C ARG A 184 -11.48 -2.56 8.00
N THR A 185 -12.07 -1.43 8.35
CA THR A 185 -13.38 -0.95 7.86
C THR A 185 -13.17 0.41 7.18
N PRO A 186 -14.19 0.98 6.51
CA PRO A 186 -14.06 2.31 5.94
C PRO A 186 -13.70 3.42 6.96
N TRP A 187 -13.97 3.19 8.24
CA TRP A 187 -13.82 4.20 9.31
C TRP A 187 -12.84 3.79 10.42
N ASN A 188 -12.17 2.64 10.32
CA ASN A 188 -11.27 2.17 11.36
C ASN A 188 -10.29 1.11 10.85
N LEU A 189 -9.06 1.18 11.33
CA LEU A 189 -8.12 0.08 11.36
C LEU A 189 -7.97 -0.42 12.80
N SER A 190 -7.93 -1.73 13.01
CA SER A 190 -7.61 -2.33 14.31
C SER A 190 -6.47 -3.30 14.14
N SER A 191 -5.28 -2.95 14.65
CA SER A 191 -4.10 -3.82 14.68
C SER A 191 -3.92 -4.47 16.05
N GLY A 192 -3.73 -5.78 16.04
CA GLY A 192 -3.33 -6.56 17.20
C GLY A 192 -4.46 -7.14 18.03
N GLY A 193 -4.12 -8.16 18.81
CA GLY A 193 -5.07 -8.90 19.64
C GLY A 193 -4.47 -10.21 20.16
N SER A 194 -5.29 -11.00 20.86
CA SER A 194 -4.85 -12.26 21.47
C SER A 194 -4.40 -13.30 20.45
N GLY A 195 -4.89 -13.22 19.21
CA GLY A 195 -4.51 -14.13 18.14
C GLY A 195 -3.13 -13.85 17.53
N SER A 196 -2.61 -12.63 17.66
CA SER A 196 -1.27 -12.30 17.17
C SER A 196 -0.19 -13.05 17.94
N GLY A 197 0.90 -13.43 17.27
CA GLY A 197 1.97 -14.18 17.91
C GLY A 197 3.11 -14.59 16.99
N LEU A 198 4.28 -14.82 17.58
CA LEU A 198 5.41 -15.48 16.94
C LEU A 198 5.34 -16.98 17.23
N TYR A 199 5.64 -17.80 16.23
CA TYR A 199 5.61 -19.26 16.29
C TYR A 199 6.90 -19.83 15.73
N ARG A 200 7.35 -20.94 16.31
CA ARG A 200 8.53 -21.70 15.89
C ARG A 200 8.15 -23.14 15.57
N SER A 201 8.72 -23.67 14.50
CA SER A 201 8.64 -25.08 14.11
C SER A 201 10.04 -25.68 14.04
N GLU A 202 10.15 -26.97 14.34
CA GLU A 202 11.42 -27.74 14.30
C GLU A 202 11.32 -28.99 13.40
N ASP A 203 10.18 -29.19 12.74
CA ASP A 203 9.84 -30.39 11.97
C ASP A 203 9.35 -30.08 10.54
N GLY A 204 9.90 -29.02 9.96
CA GLY A 204 9.57 -28.57 8.61
C GLY A 204 8.16 -28.02 8.52
N GLY A 205 7.70 -27.33 9.56
CA GLY A 205 6.41 -26.66 9.60
C GLY A 205 5.23 -27.60 9.76
N THR A 206 5.44 -28.82 10.27
CA THR A 206 4.36 -29.80 10.51
C THR A 206 3.67 -29.50 11.83
N THR A 207 4.43 -29.12 12.85
CA THR A 207 3.94 -28.62 14.13
C THR A 207 4.56 -27.27 14.46
N TRP A 208 3.83 -26.47 15.24
CA TRP A 208 4.21 -25.11 15.60
C TRP A 208 3.99 -24.89 17.10
N LYS A 209 4.96 -24.28 17.76
CA LYS A 209 4.86 -23.82 19.15
C LYS A 209 4.82 -22.30 19.17
N ARG A 210 3.89 -21.73 19.93
CA ARG A 210 3.88 -20.28 20.17
C ARG A 210 5.09 -19.92 21.03
N VAL A 211 5.78 -18.86 20.65
CA VAL A 211 6.95 -18.32 21.35
C VAL A 211 6.44 -17.42 22.48
N GLU A 212 6.44 -17.94 23.71
CA GLU A 212 6.03 -17.24 24.94
C GLU A 212 7.17 -17.29 25.97
N HIS A 213 8.35 -16.82 25.57
CA HIS A 213 9.57 -16.93 26.37
C HIS A 213 9.90 -15.68 27.18
N GLU A 214 10.82 -15.87 28.14
CA GLU A 214 11.41 -14.80 28.94
C GLU A 214 12.06 -13.74 28.01
N GLY A 215 11.73 -12.48 28.26
CA GLY A 215 12.35 -11.32 27.61
C GLY A 215 11.60 -10.75 26.39
N LEU A 216 10.56 -11.41 25.88
CA LEU A 216 9.59 -10.79 24.96
C LEU A 216 8.66 -9.79 25.68
N PRO A 217 8.06 -8.80 24.98
CA PRO A 217 7.17 -7.84 25.63
C PRO A 217 5.88 -8.51 26.09
N LYS A 218 5.11 -7.86 26.97
CA LYS A 218 3.76 -8.33 27.27
C LYS A 218 2.82 -7.95 26.12
N GLY A 219 1.93 -8.88 25.77
CA GLY A 219 0.88 -8.63 24.78
C GLY A 219 -0.17 -7.58 25.24
N PRO A 220 -1.12 -7.23 24.37
CA PRO A 220 -1.34 -7.80 23.03
C PRO A 220 -0.23 -7.43 22.04
N TYR A 221 -0.01 -8.31 21.05
CA TYR A 221 0.89 -8.05 19.93
C TYR A 221 0.10 -7.61 18.70
N GLY A 222 0.71 -6.75 17.89
CA GLY A 222 0.27 -6.39 16.56
C GLY A 222 1.08 -7.13 15.49
N LYS A 223 1.50 -6.43 14.44
CA LYS A 223 2.33 -7.00 13.38
C LYS A 223 3.72 -7.38 13.90
N ILE A 224 4.25 -8.52 13.43
CA ILE A 224 5.60 -8.98 13.76
C ILE A 224 6.33 -9.34 12.46
N GLY A 225 7.46 -8.69 12.21
CA GLY A 225 8.43 -9.14 11.20
C GLY A 225 9.48 -10.05 11.86
N VAL A 226 9.93 -11.09 11.16
CA VAL A 226 10.94 -12.03 11.69
C VAL A 226 12.05 -12.33 10.67
N ALA A 227 13.29 -12.39 11.14
CA ALA A 227 14.44 -12.75 10.32
C ALA A 227 15.42 -13.65 11.09
N VAL A 228 15.92 -14.70 10.43
CA VAL A 228 17.00 -15.56 10.95
C VAL A 228 18.32 -15.10 10.32
N ALA A 229 19.33 -14.91 11.15
CA ALA A 229 20.66 -14.48 10.75
C ALA A 229 21.42 -15.59 10.00
N ALA A 230 22.56 -15.23 9.41
CA ALA A 230 23.40 -16.15 8.64
C ALA A 230 23.99 -17.33 9.44
N ASN A 231 23.81 -17.44 10.77
CA ASN A 231 24.43 -18.46 11.63
C ASN A 231 23.44 -19.37 12.38
N SER A 232 22.14 -19.36 12.04
CA SER A 232 21.07 -20.15 12.69
C SER A 232 20.74 -19.78 14.15
N ASP A 233 21.73 -19.38 14.94
CA ASP A 233 21.55 -19.06 16.36
C ASP A 233 20.82 -17.73 16.56
N ARG A 234 21.09 -16.75 15.70
CA ARG A 234 20.51 -15.43 15.88
C ARG A 234 19.20 -15.26 15.12
N VAL A 235 18.18 -14.76 15.84
CA VAL A 235 16.87 -14.45 15.29
C VAL A 235 16.46 -13.06 15.75
N TRP A 236 15.97 -12.23 14.84
CA TRP A 236 15.35 -10.94 15.15
C TRP A 236 13.84 -11.01 15.00
N ALA A 237 13.13 -10.34 15.90
CA ALA A 237 11.69 -10.13 15.82
C ALA A 237 11.41 -8.64 16.05
N LEU A 238 10.83 -7.98 15.05
CA LEU A 238 10.39 -6.58 15.15
C LEU A 238 8.90 -6.60 15.52
N ILE A 239 8.56 -6.21 16.75
CA ILE A 239 7.26 -6.51 17.39
C ILE A 239 6.48 -5.22 17.68
N GLU A 240 5.26 -5.13 17.15
CA GLU A 240 4.29 -4.10 17.52
C GLU A 240 3.67 -4.49 18.87
N ALA A 241 3.96 -3.72 19.92
CA ALA A 241 3.42 -3.89 21.26
C ALA A 241 3.55 -2.57 22.03
N LYS A 242 2.94 -2.47 23.21
CA LYS A 242 3.09 -1.30 24.09
C LYS A 242 4.57 -1.02 24.41
N ASP A 243 5.31 -2.07 24.74
CA ASP A 243 6.77 -2.05 24.94
C ASP A 243 7.48 -2.64 23.71
N GLY A 244 6.99 -2.32 22.50
CA GLY A 244 7.47 -2.89 21.24
C GLY A 244 8.88 -2.45 20.84
N GLY A 245 9.43 -3.11 19.82
CA GLY A 245 10.78 -2.83 19.31
C GLY A 245 11.40 -4.01 18.58
N LEU A 246 12.71 -3.92 18.33
CA LEU A 246 13.51 -4.99 17.79
C LEU A 246 14.04 -5.87 18.94
N TYR A 247 13.53 -7.08 19.00
CA TYR A 247 13.99 -8.14 19.88
C TYR A 247 14.97 -9.06 19.17
N ARG A 248 15.90 -9.63 19.92
CA ARG A 248 16.88 -10.59 19.41
C ARG A 248 16.96 -11.80 20.34
N SER A 249 17.09 -12.96 19.73
CA SER A 249 17.56 -14.18 20.36
C SER A 249 18.93 -14.53 19.78
N ASP A 250 19.83 -15.05 20.60
CA ASP A 250 21.15 -15.58 20.22
C ASP A 250 21.26 -17.11 20.47
N ASP A 251 20.13 -17.77 20.71
CA ASP A 251 20.04 -19.21 21.04
C ASP A 251 18.94 -19.94 20.24
N GLY A 252 18.68 -19.47 19.02
CA GLY A 252 17.76 -20.12 18.08
C GLY A 252 16.28 -19.89 18.39
N GLY A 253 15.96 -18.82 19.11
CA GLY A 253 14.59 -18.39 19.45
C GLY A 253 14.10 -18.78 20.84
N GLU A 254 14.95 -19.32 21.72
CA GLU A 254 14.57 -19.81 23.05
C GLU A 254 14.53 -18.70 24.12
N LYS A 255 15.46 -17.75 24.07
CA LYS A 255 15.48 -16.56 24.93
C LYS A 255 15.60 -15.29 24.10
N TRP A 256 14.95 -14.24 24.57
CA TRP A 256 14.86 -12.98 23.85
C TRP A 256 15.29 -11.81 24.73
N GLU A 257 15.80 -10.76 24.10
CA GLU A 257 16.06 -9.48 24.74
C GLU A 257 15.65 -8.34 23.80
N LEU A 258 15.16 -7.24 24.38
CA LEU A 258 14.93 -6.00 23.64
C LEU A 258 16.29 -5.37 23.33
N ILE A 259 16.67 -5.32 22.06
CA ILE A 259 17.94 -4.74 21.63
C ILE A 259 17.77 -3.27 21.28
N ASN A 260 16.63 -2.91 20.71
CA ASN A 260 16.38 -1.55 20.26
C ASN A 260 14.88 -1.22 20.31
N GLY A 261 14.52 -0.27 21.18
CA GLY A 261 13.14 0.23 21.34
C GLY A 261 12.85 1.52 20.57
N ASP A 262 13.64 1.87 19.56
CA ASP A 262 13.44 3.10 18.80
C ASP A 262 12.12 3.06 18.02
N HIS A 263 11.23 4.00 18.34
CA HIS A 263 9.89 4.10 17.78
C HIS A 263 9.88 4.34 16.26
N ARG A 264 10.98 4.84 15.67
CA ARG A 264 11.10 4.99 14.21
C ARG A 264 10.93 3.67 13.45
N PHE A 265 11.12 2.53 14.11
CA PHE A 265 10.92 1.21 13.51
C PHE A 265 9.49 0.67 13.63
N LEU A 266 8.63 1.37 14.40
CA LEU A 266 7.25 0.96 14.70
C LEU A 266 6.20 1.92 14.12
N GLN A 267 6.63 2.93 13.37
CA GLN A 267 5.70 3.84 12.69
C GLN A 267 4.76 3.03 11.80
N ARG A 268 3.45 3.33 11.86
CA ARG A 268 2.38 2.71 11.05
C ARG A 268 2.59 1.20 10.85
N ALA A 269 2.60 0.47 11.95
CA ALA A 269 2.94 -0.95 12.00
C ALA A 269 2.25 -1.81 10.93
N TRP A 270 0.97 -1.57 10.69
CA TRP A 270 0.18 -2.25 9.66
C TRP A 270 0.71 -2.07 8.23
N TYR A 271 1.38 -0.95 7.96
CA TYR A 271 1.91 -0.57 6.66
C TYR A 271 3.36 -0.98 6.47
N TYR A 272 4.16 -1.03 7.55
CA TYR A 272 5.59 -1.36 7.50
C TYR A 272 6.00 -2.52 8.42
N MET A 273 7.11 -2.39 9.16
CA MET A 273 7.72 -3.37 10.06
C MET A 273 8.25 -4.62 9.36
N HIS A 274 9.06 -4.42 8.33
CA HIS A 274 9.80 -5.50 7.71
C HIS A 274 11.23 -5.54 8.27
N VAL A 275 11.68 -6.74 8.65
CA VAL A 275 13.05 -7.00 9.08
C VAL A 275 13.66 -8.05 8.16
N VAL A 276 14.88 -7.80 7.69
CA VAL A 276 15.59 -8.68 6.74
C VAL A 276 17.03 -8.84 7.22
N ALA A 277 17.48 -10.08 7.36
CA ALA A 277 18.87 -10.39 7.71
C ALA A 277 19.77 -10.40 6.47
N ASP A 278 21.03 -10.01 6.65
CA ASP A 278 22.05 -10.26 5.63
C ASP A 278 22.31 -11.78 5.52
N PRO A 279 22.36 -12.35 4.31
CA PRO A 279 22.51 -13.79 4.13
C PRO A 279 23.93 -14.32 4.40
N LYS A 280 24.91 -13.43 4.62
CA LYS A 280 26.32 -13.79 4.87
C LYS A 280 26.88 -13.29 6.19
N ASP A 281 26.29 -12.26 6.78
CA ASP A 281 26.75 -11.69 8.06
C ASP A 281 25.68 -11.81 9.15
N ALA A 282 26.03 -12.54 10.22
CA ALA A 282 25.13 -12.76 11.35
C ALA A 282 24.87 -11.50 12.20
N ASN A 283 25.59 -10.40 11.99
CA ASN A 283 25.38 -9.14 12.71
C ASN A 283 24.64 -8.08 11.88
N THR A 284 24.50 -8.28 10.57
CA THR A 284 23.89 -7.30 9.70
C THR A 284 22.40 -7.56 9.52
N VAL A 285 21.59 -6.55 9.85
CA VAL A 285 20.12 -6.59 9.77
C VAL A 285 19.58 -5.27 9.24
N TYR A 286 18.54 -5.37 8.42
CA TYR A 286 17.87 -4.26 7.78
C TYR A 286 16.45 -4.12 8.31
N ILE A 287 16.00 -2.88 8.50
CA ILE A 287 14.61 -2.56 8.82
C ILE A 287 14.07 -1.65 7.73
N LEU A 288 12.95 -2.07 7.12
CA LEU A 288 12.22 -1.25 6.17
C LEU A 288 10.99 -0.67 6.86
N ASN A 289 10.95 0.66 6.89
CA ASN A 289 9.85 1.46 7.38
C ASN A 289 9.68 2.69 6.46
N VAL A 290 9.11 3.79 6.94
CA VAL A 290 9.13 5.10 6.24
C VAL A 290 10.53 5.38 5.69
N ASP A 291 11.55 5.11 6.50
CA ASP A 291 12.95 5.12 6.11
C ASP A 291 13.56 3.71 6.06
N PHE A 292 14.59 3.55 5.22
CA PHE A 292 15.37 2.31 5.11
C PHE A 292 16.58 2.35 6.05
N HIS A 293 16.74 1.34 6.90
CA HIS A 293 17.77 1.31 7.94
C HIS A 293 18.62 0.04 7.87
N ARG A 294 19.90 0.17 8.23
CA ARG A 294 20.85 -0.95 8.40
C ARG A 294 21.58 -0.85 9.73
N SER A 295 21.66 -1.97 10.42
CA SER A 295 22.57 -2.23 11.53
C SER A 295 23.62 -3.26 11.10
N THR A 296 24.84 -3.14 11.62
CA THR A 296 25.94 -4.10 11.42
C THR A 296 26.50 -4.62 12.75
N ASP A 297 25.79 -4.33 13.86
CA ASP A 297 26.20 -4.64 15.24
C ASP A 297 25.12 -5.47 15.97
N GLY A 298 24.36 -6.27 15.22
CA GLY A 298 23.34 -7.15 15.76
C GLY A 298 22.03 -6.46 16.13
N GLY A 299 21.77 -5.26 15.60
CA GLY A 299 20.56 -4.46 15.83
C GLY A 299 20.69 -3.39 16.91
N LEU A 300 21.88 -3.16 17.48
CA LEU A 300 22.08 -2.17 18.54
C LEU A 300 21.99 -0.75 18.00
N THR A 301 22.70 -0.46 16.92
CA THR A 301 22.69 0.86 16.25
C THR A 301 22.30 0.74 14.79
N PHE A 302 21.56 1.74 14.29
CA PHE A 302 21.07 1.78 12.91
C PHE A 302 21.47 3.07 12.22
N ASN A 303 21.91 2.94 10.99
CA ASN A 303 22.14 4.05 10.06
C ASN A 303 21.08 4.02 8.96
N LYS A 304 20.61 5.20 8.56
CA LYS A 304 19.71 5.35 7.42
C LYS A 304 20.46 5.08 6.11
N ILE A 305 19.90 4.26 5.24
CA ILE A 305 20.31 4.11 3.85
C ILE A 305 19.45 5.07 3.03
N LYS A 306 20.10 5.93 2.24
CA LYS A 306 19.39 6.86 1.37
C LYS A 306 18.93 6.12 0.11
N VAL A 307 17.61 6.04 -0.05
CA VAL A 307 16.93 5.50 -1.23
C VAL A 307 16.27 6.62 -2.04
N PRO A 308 15.95 6.41 -3.33
CA PRO A 308 15.30 7.42 -4.17
C PRO A 308 13.91 7.85 -3.68
N HIS A 309 13.18 6.99 -2.97
CA HIS A 309 11.87 7.27 -2.40
C HIS A 309 11.72 6.64 -0.99
N GLY A 310 10.89 7.24 -0.14
CA GLY A 310 10.55 6.69 1.18
C GLY A 310 9.51 5.57 1.11
N ASP A 311 9.06 5.08 2.27
CA ASP A 311 8.01 4.06 2.41
C ASP A 311 8.42 2.69 1.87
N ASN A 312 9.37 2.06 2.57
CA ASN A 312 10.07 0.88 2.11
C ASN A 312 9.32 -0.40 2.53
N HIS A 313 9.07 -1.31 1.59
CA HIS A 313 8.27 -2.53 1.82
C HIS A 313 9.02 -3.83 1.54
N GLY A 314 9.86 -3.85 0.49
CA GLY A 314 10.52 -5.07 0.02
C GLY A 314 12.03 -4.91 -0.08
N LEU A 315 12.77 -5.95 0.32
CA LEU A 315 14.21 -6.06 0.10
C LEU A 315 14.56 -7.51 -0.25
N TRP A 316 15.33 -7.65 -1.33
CA TRP A 316 16.05 -8.87 -1.65
C TRP A 316 17.54 -8.57 -1.73
N ILE A 317 18.34 -9.42 -1.08
CA ILE A 317 19.80 -9.34 -1.04
C ILE A 317 20.33 -10.57 -1.76
N ASP A 318 21.26 -10.39 -2.71
CA ASP A 318 21.84 -11.52 -3.42
C ASP A 318 22.67 -12.39 -2.46
N PRO A 319 22.33 -13.68 -2.29
CA PRO A 319 23.06 -14.57 -1.39
C PRO A 319 24.49 -14.84 -1.83
N PHE A 320 24.89 -14.51 -3.08
CA PHE A 320 26.27 -14.65 -3.54
C PHE A 320 27.08 -13.35 -3.45
N ASN A 321 26.42 -12.19 -3.44
CA ASN A 321 27.06 -10.89 -3.31
C ASN A 321 26.13 -9.90 -2.60
N THR A 322 26.30 -9.71 -1.30
CA THR A 322 25.38 -8.91 -0.48
C THR A 322 25.44 -7.40 -0.76
N ARG A 323 26.40 -6.95 -1.58
CA ARG A 323 26.39 -5.57 -2.12
C ARG A 323 25.31 -5.37 -3.19
N ARG A 324 24.80 -6.46 -3.77
CA ARG A 324 23.74 -6.42 -4.77
C ARG A 324 22.39 -6.63 -4.11
N MET A 325 21.52 -5.63 -4.23
CA MET A 325 20.17 -5.68 -3.67
C MET A 325 19.15 -5.11 -4.65
N ILE A 326 17.91 -5.54 -4.51
CA ILE A 326 16.75 -4.84 -5.04
C ILE A 326 15.83 -4.49 -3.87
N GLN A 327 15.36 -3.26 -3.84
CA GLN A 327 14.45 -2.74 -2.83
C GLN A 327 13.20 -2.19 -3.53
N THR A 328 12.07 -2.21 -2.82
CA THR A 328 10.80 -1.63 -3.27
C THR A 328 10.17 -0.73 -2.24
N ASP A 329 9.52 0.32 -2.73
CA ASP A 329 8.84 1.34 -1.95
C ASP A 329 7.60 1.89 -2.66
N ASP A 330 7.00 2.96 -2.10
CA ASP A 330 5.81 3.63 -2.66
C ASP A 330 6.10 4.33 -4.02
N GLY A 331 7.38 4.47 -4.40
CA GLY A 331 7.86 5.01 -5.67
C GLY A 331 8.33 3.97 -6.70
N GLY A 332 8.25 2.67 -6.40
CA GLY A 332 8.61 1.58 -7.33
C GLY A 332 9.77 0.72 -6.83
N ALA A 333 10.60 0.24 -7.76
CA ALA A 333 11.75 -0.63 -7.44
C ALA A 333 13.09 0.04 -7.78
N THR A 334 14.10 -0.20 -6.95
CA THR A 334 15.48 0.26 -7.18
C THR A 334 16.50 -0.83 -6.91
N VAL A 335 17.60 -0.79 -7.66
CA VAL A 335 18.70 -1.76 -7.56
C VAL A 335 19.98 -1.06 -7.15
N THR A 336 20.73 -1.67 -6.24
CA THR A 336 22.09 -1.28 -5.89
C THR A 336 23.05 -2.42 -6.20
N LEU A 337 24.28 -2.07 -6.58
CA LEU A 337 25.40 -3.01 -6.77
C LEU A 337 26.54 -2.78 -5.76
N ASP A 338 26.45 -1.74 -4.94
CA ASP A 338 27.52 -1.28 -4.06
C ASP A 338 27.17 -1.34 -2.57
N GLY A 339 26.04 -1.94 -2.19
CA GLY A 339 25.60 -2.09 -0.81
C GLY A 339 24.72 -0.95 -0.30
N GLY A 340 24.02 -0.28 -1.22
CA GLY A 340 23.08 0.79 -0.93
C GLY A 340 23.69 2.19 -0.91
N GLU A 341 24.89 2.37 -1.47
CA GLU A 341 25.49 3.71 -1.63
C GLU A 341 24.85 4.45 -2.82
N HIS A 342 24.60 3.73 -3.91
CA HIS A 342 23.89 4.23 -5.09
C HIS A 342 22.78 3.27 -5.52
N TRP A 343 21.71 3.85 -6.07
CA TRP A 343 20.51 3.16 -6.50
C TRP A 343 20.14 3.56 -7.93
N THR A 344 19.56 2.61 -8.68
CA THR A 344 18.95 2.90 -9.98
C THR A 344 17.74 3.82 -9.85
N ARG A 345 17.32 4.40 -10.97
CA ARG A 345 16.21 5.36 -11.04
C ARG A 345 14.84 4.69 -10.96
N GLN A 346 13.83 5.48 -10.57
CA GLN A 346 12.41 5.09 -10.56
C GLN A 346 11.56 5.80 -11.65
N ASP A 347 12.16 6.74 -12.38
CA ASP A 347 11.54 7.45 -13.51
C ASP A 347 11.68 6.69 -14.85
N ASN A 348 11.71 5.35 -14.78
CA ASN A 348 11.68 4.43 -15.91
C ASN A 348 10.63 3.31 -15.79
N GLN A 349 9.66 3.46 -14.87
CA GLN A 349 8.67 2.44 -14.54
C GLN A 349 7.26 2.99 -14.80
N PRO A 350 6.48 2.47 -15.77
CA PRO A 350 5.14 2.98 -16.05
C PRO A 350 4.09 2.36 -15.11
N THR A 351 4.31 2.49 -13.80
CA THR A 351 3.49 1.87 -12.73
C THR A 351 2.88 2.89 -11.78
N ALA A 352 2.78 4.15 -12.21
CA ALA A 352 2.17 5.23 -11.42
C ALA A 352 0.77 4.84 -10.92
N GLN A 353 0.60 4.87 -9.61
CA GLN A 353 -0.66 4.56 -8.93
C GLN A 353 -1.51 5.82 -8.77
N PHE A 354 -2.36 6.11 -9.76
CA PHE A 354 -3.24 7.27 -9.74
C PHE A 354 -4.56 7.00 -9.01
N TYR A 355 -4.96 7.90 -8.11
CA TYR A 355 -6.27 7.85 -7.45
C TYR A 355 -7.39 8.31 -8.39
N HIS A 356 -7.15 9.41 -9.11
CA HIS A 356 -8.10 10.01 -10.04
C HIS A 356 -7.42 10.38 -11.35
N VAL A 357 -8.17 10.29 -12.45
CA VAL A 357 -7.73 10.74 -13.76
C VAL A 357 -8.80 11.63 -14.40
N ILE A 358 -8.37 12.73 -15.01
CA ILE A 358 -9.24 13.65 -15.75
C ILE A 358 -8.51 14.20 -16.99
N THR A 359 -9.26 14.70 -17.95
CA THR A 359 -8.70 15.37 -19.14
C THR A 359 -9.14 16.83 -19.19
N ASP A 360 -8.34 17.65 -19.85
CA ASP A 360 -8.79 18.98 -20.27
C ASP A 360 -9.34 18.98 -21.71
N ASN A 361 -9.68 20.18 -22.19
CA ASN A 361 -10.25 20.39 -23.52
C ASN A 361 -9.22 20.88 -24.56
N ARG A 362 -7.90 20.78 -24.28
CA ARG A 362 -6.86 21.17 -25.27
C ARG A 362 -6.78 20.15 -26.41
N PHE A 363 -6.11 20.50 -27.51
CA PHE A 363 -5.70 19.53 -28.53
C PHE A 363 -4.24 19.73 -28.94
N PRO A 364 -3.33 18.75 -28.70
CA PRO A 364 -3.57 17.53 -27.93
C PRO A 364 -3.99 17.84 -26.47
N TYR A 365 -4.98 17.09 -25.96
CA TYR A 365 -5.44 17.26 -24.57
C TYR A 365 -4.37 16.77 -23.61
N HIS A 366 -4.39 17.27 -22.37
CA HIS A 366 -3.62 16.66 -21.30
C HIS A 366 -4.49 15.74 -20.45
N VAL A 367 -3.85 14.70 -19.92
CA VAL A 367 -4.38 13.83 -18.88
C VAL A 367 -3.75 14.24 -17.57
N TYR A 368 -4.53 14.31 -16.51
CA TYR A 368 -4.09 14.69 -15.18
C TYR A 368 -4.31 13.54 -14.23
N GLY A 369 -3.44 13.39 -13.24
CA GLY A 369 -3.64 12.42 -12.17
C GLY A 369 -2.83 12.72 -10.93
N SER A 370 -3.44 12.47 -9.77
CA SER A 370 -2.84 12.50 -8.43
C SER A 370 -2.31 11.11 -8.10
N GLN A 371 -1.00 11.00 -7.88
CA GLN A 371 -0.36 9.72 -7.61
C GLN A 371 -0.06 9.59 -6.13
N GLN A 372 -0.34 8.42 -5.58
CA GLN A 372 0.03 8.06 -4.22
C GLN A 372 1.51 8.36 -3.90
N ASP A 373 1.74 8.96 -2.73
CA ASP A 373 3.01 9.37 -2.15
C ASP A 373 3.89 10.21 -3.10
N ASN A 374 3.28 10.85 -4.11
CA ASN A 374 3.97 11.67 -5.08
C ASN A 374 3.11 12.88 -5.51
N SER A 375 3.62 13.65 -6.46
CA SER A 375 2.92 14.82 -6.99
C SER A 375 1.76 14.45 -7.91
N THR A 376 0.74 15.32 -7.94
CA THR A 376 -0.21 15.40 -9.04
C THR A 376 0.49 15.92 -10.29
N ILE A 377 0.22 15.31 -11.44
CA ILE A 377 0.84 15.68 -12.72
C ILE A 377 -0.18 15.95 -13.82
N ALA A 378 0.27 16.66 -14.85
CA ALA A 378 -0.37 16.76 -16.14
C ALA A 378 0.57 16.18 -17.21
N ILE A 379 0.06 15.32 -18.09
CA ILE A 379 0.81 14.67 -19.18
C ILE A 379 0.11 14.91 -20.52
N SER A 380 0.86 15.26 -21.56
CA SER A 380 0.31 15.37 -22.90
C SER A 380 -0.22 14.02 -23.39
N SER A 381 -1.39 14.01 -24.03
CA SER A 381 -1.93 12.79 -24.65
C SER A 381 -1.06 12.27 -25.81
N ARG A 382 -0.18 13.10 -26.36
CA ARG A 382 0.77 12.75 -27.44
C ARG A 382 1.99 13.67 -27.39
N GLY A 383 3.20 13.09 -27.44
CA GLY A 383 4.44 13.86 -27.60
C GLY A 383 4.67 14.25 -29.06
N GLU A 384 5.46 15.31 -29.27
CA GLU A 384 5.73 15.84 -30.61
C GLU A 384 6.63 14.91 -31.45
N ASP A 385 7.52 14.17 -30.79
CA ASP A 385 8.50 13.25 -31.41
C ASP A 385 7.98 11.81 -31.56
N GLY A 386 6.68 11.59 -31.44
CA GLY A 386 6.04 10.28 -31.60
C GLY A 386 6.09 9.36 -30.37
N VAL A 387 6.83 9.75 -29.32
CA VAL A 387 6.81 9.12 -28.00
C VAL A 387 6.50 10.16 -26.93
N ILE A 388 5.95 9.75 -25.80
CA ILE A 388 5.82 10.61 -24.61
C ILE A 388 7.04 10.35 -23.73
N ASP A 389 7.76 11.39 -23.35
CA ASP A 389 8.94 11.33 -22.49
C ASP A 389 8.84 12.35 -21.33
N ARG A 390 9.90 12.51 -20.54
CA ARG A 390 9.94 13.35 -19.35
C ARG A 390 9.47 14.78 -19.60
N ALA A 391 9.79 15.37 -20.75
CA ALA A 391 9.42 16.76 -21.06
C ALA A 391 7.91 16.94 -21.29
N ASP A 392 7.18 15.87 -21.59
CA ASP A 392 5.74 15.91 -21.92
C ASP A 392 4.83 15.94 -20.68
N TRP A 393 5.40 15.91 -19.47
CA TRP A 393 4.64 16.00 -18.23
C TRP A 393 5.30 16.88 -17.17
N TYR A 394 4.47 17.47 -16.33
CA TYR A 394 4.89 18.39 -15.28
C TYR A 394 3.95 18.27 -14.07
N THR A 395 4.45 18.67 -12.90
CA THR A 395 3.66 18.70 -11.67
C THR A 395 2.66 19.85 -11.71
N VAL A 396 1.47 19.62 -11.16
CA VAL A 396 0.49 20.68 -10.86
C VAL A 396 0.34 20.80 -9.34
N GLY A 397 -0.49 21.74 -8.86
CA GLY A 397 -0.77 21.85 -7.43
C GLY A 397 -1.40 20.59 -6.81
N GLY A 398 -1.88 20.69 -5.58
CA GLY A 398 -2.43 19.57 -4.82
C GLY A 398 -1.32 18.69 -4.27
N GLY A 399 -1.62 17.39 -4.10
CA GLY A 399 -0.66 16.41 -3.59
C GLY A 399 -0.92 15.02 -4.16
N GLU A 400 -1.06 14.03 -3.30
CA GLU A 400 -1.00 12.61 -3.71
C GLU A 400 -2.35 11.98 -4.06
N ALA A 401 -3.45 12.43 -3.44
CA ALA A 401 -4.70 11.67 -3.42
C ALA A 401 -5.92 12.38 -4.01
N GLY A 402 -5.87 13.70 -4.20
CA GLY A 402 -7.07 14.49 -4.44
C GLY A 402 -7.65 14.40 -5.85
N TYR A 403 -8.90 14.85 -5.99
CA TYR A 403 -9.50 15.14 -7.30
C TYR A 403 -8.76 16.30 -8.00
N ILE A 404 -8.90 16.36 -9.32
CA ILE A 404 -8.30 17.41 -10.15
C ILE A 404 -9.41 18.04 -11.00
N ALA A 405 -9.39 19.36 -11.14
CA ALA A 405 -10.27 20.11 -12.02
C ALA A 405 -9.45 21.16 -12.82
N PRO A 406 -8.99 20.80 -14.03
CA PRO A 406 -8.42 21.76 -14.97
C PRO A 406 -9.46 22.81 -15.35
N TYR A 407 -9.12 24.09 -15.27
CA TYR A 407 -10.06 25.18 -15.50
C TYR A 407 -10.33 25.38 -17.00
N PRO A 408 -11.56 25.12 -17.51
CA PRO A 408 -11.79 25.05 -18.95
C PRO A 408 -11.50 26.33 -19.75
N PRO A 409 -11.81 27.55 -19.25
CA PRO A 409 -11.51 28.79 -19.97
C PRO A 409 -10.02 29.12 -20.09
N ASP A 410 -9.18 28.54 -19.23
CA ASP A 410 -7.75 28.79 -19.24
C ASP A 410 -6.97 27.58 -18.70
N PRO A 411 -6.39 26.74 -19.58
CA PRO A 411 -5.73 25.48 -19.20
C PRO A 411 -4.42 25.67 -18.42
N ASN A 412 -3.97 26.92 -18.21
CA ASN A 412 -2.86 27.20 -17.31
C ASN A 412 -3.29 27.16 -15.84
N ILE A 413 -4.59 27.23 -15.56
CA ILE A 413 -5.15 27.17 -14.21
C ILE A 413 -5.65 25.75 -13.93
N VAL A 414 -5.22 25.19 -12.82
CA VAL A 414 -5.65 23.86 -12.36
C VAL A 414 -6.00 23.94 -10.89
N TYR A 415 -7.19 23.46 -10.53
CA TYR A 415 -7.53 23.19 -9.14
C TYR A 415 -7.17 21.74 -8.85
N ALA A 416 -6.40 21.50 -7.80
CA ALA A 416 -5.91 20.17 -7.48
C ALA A 416 -5.95 19.95 -5.97
N GLY A 417 -6.58 18.84 -5.59
CA GLY A 417 -6.73 18.43 -4.21
C GLY A 417 -5.54 17.64 -3.68
N ASP A 418 -5.55 17.47 -2.37
CA ASP A 418 -4.74 16.51 -1.64
C ASP A 418 -5.61 15.87 -0.54
N TYR A 419 -5.03 15.01 0.29
CA TYR A 419 -5.75 14.38 1.40
C TYR A 419 -6.32 15.41 2.39
N GLN A 420 -7.32 14.97 3.16
CA GLN A 420 -7.97 15.77 4.21
C GLN A 420 -8.55 17.11 3.70
N GLY A 421 -9.09 17.13 2.48
CA GLY A 421 -9.77 18.31 1.92
C GLY A 421 -8.85 19.47 1.57
N GLN A 422 -7.54 19.27 1.57
CA GLN A 422 -6.62 20.28 1.06
C GLN A 422 -6.87 20.49 -0.43
N ILE A 423 -6.91 21.75 -0.86
CA ILE A 423 -7.08 22.10 -2.26
C ILE A 423 -6.25 23.34 -2.59
N THR A 424 -5.65 23.32 -3.78
CA THR A 424 -4.84 24.43 -4.28
C THR A 424 -5.28 24.87 -5.66
N ARG A 425 -5.02 26.14 -5.98
CA ARG A 425 -5.09 26.71 -7.32
C ARG A 425 -3.67 26.91 -7.85
N PHE A 426 -3.34 26.22 -8.93
CA PHE A 426 -2.06 26.30 -9.64
C PHE A 426 -2.18 27.20 -10.88
N ASP A 427 -1.18 28.06 -11.12
CA ASP A 427 -1.02 28.80 -12.37
C ASP A 427 0.33 28.44 -13.04
N LYS A 428 0.25 27.76 -14.19
CA LYS A 428 1.42 27.28 -14.94
C LYS A 428 2.33 28.42 -15.42
N ARG A 429 1.80 29.63 -15.66
CA ARG A 429 2.57 30.72 -16.28
C ARG A 429 3.72 31.19 -15.40
N ASN A 430 3.51 31.18 -14.09
CA ASN A 430 4.47 31.66 -13.09
C ASN A 430 4.80 30.60 -12.02
N GLY A 431 4.18 29.41 -12.10
CA GLY A 431 4.38 28.31 -11.15
C GLY A 431 3.73 28.55 -9.78
N GLN A 432 2.86 29.54 -9.65
CA GLN A 432 2.23 29.87 -8.36
C GLN A 432 1.27 28.76 -7.94
N ILE A 433 1.43 28.28 -6.70
CA ILE A 433 0.48 27.41 -6.01
C ILE A 433 -0.11 28.22 -4.87
N LYS A 434 -1.44 28.35 -4.86
CA LYS A 434 -2.18 29.03 -3.79
C LYS A 434 -3.06 28.03 -3.06
N ASN A 435 -2.89 27.91 -1.74
CA ASN A 435 -3.83 27.17 -0.89
C ASN A 435 -5.18 27.92 -0.89
N ILE A 436 -6.24 27.17 -1.19
CA ILE A 436 -7.63 27.64 -1.21
C ILE A 436 -8.53 26.69 -0.41
N THR A 437 -7.97 25.98 0.57
CA THR A 437 -8.66 25.04 1.44
C THR A 437 -9.82 25.73 2.16
N VAL A 438 -10.98 25.06 2.20
CA VAL A 438 -12.21 25.57 2.84
C VAL A 438 -11.94 25.93 4.30
N TYR A 439 -11.30 25.01 5.03
CA TYR A 439 -10.97 25.18 6.43
C TYR A 439 -9.70 24.40 6.78
N PRO A 440 -8.57 25.05 7.11
CA PRO A 440 -7.30 24.36 7.35
C PRO A 440 -7.24 23.81 8.79
N VAL A 441 -7.13 22.49 8.94
CA VAL A 441 -6.88 21.84 10.24
C VAL A 441 -5.90 20.70 10.06
N LEU A 442 -4.93 20.60 10.97
CA LEU A 442 -4.09 19.40 11.14
C LEU A 442 -4.74 18.51 12.19
N THR A 443 -4.96 17.23 11.87
CA THR A 443 -5.89 16.38 12.62
C THR A 443 -5.28 15.06 13.11
N ASP A 444 -3.97 14.89 12.96
CA ASP A 444 -3.24 13.64 13.20
C ASP A 444 -3.58 13.01 14.56
N GLY A 445 -4.12 11.78 14.52
CA GLY A 445 -4.39 10.95 15.71
C GLY A 445 -5.64 11.31 16.53
N GLY A 446 -6.45 12.28 16.07
CA GLY A 446 -7.55 12.85 16.86
C GLY A 446 -8.97 12.33 16.58
N GLY A 447 -9.20 11.54 15.53
CA GLY A 447 -10.54 11.24 15.03
C GLY A 447 -11.17 12.41 14.25
N ALA A 448 -12.15 12.10 13.40
CA ALA A 448 -12.95 13.11 12.70
C ALA A 448 -14.03 13.77 13.58
N ALA A 449 -14.34 13.21 14.76
CA ALA A 449 -15.52 13.57 15.54
C ALA A 449 -15.57 15.05 15.96
N ASN A 450 -14.40 15.64 16.22
CA ASN A 450 -14.22 16.99 16.74
C ASN A 450 -13.83 18.02 15.67
N LEU A 451 -13.81 17.62 14.39
CA LEU A 451 -13.50 18.53 13.30
C LEU A 451 -14.72 19.41 12.98
N GLU A 452 -14.46 20.69 12.70
CA GLU A 452 -15.48 21.62 12.21
C GLU A 452 -16.07 21.13 10.88
N HIS A 453 -15.16 20.79 9.96
CA HIS A 453 -15.47 20.17 8.68
C HIS A 453 -14.59 18.94 8.50
N ARG A 454 -15.19 17.86 7.99
CA ARG A 454 -14.52 16.58 7.75
C ARG A 454 -14.50 16.30 6.26
N PHE A 455 -13.30 16.03 5.78
CA PHE A 455 -13.04 15.73 4.38
C PHE A 455 -12.37 14.38 4.28
N GLN A 456 -12.76 13.61 3.26
CA GLN A 456 -12.15 12.32 2.99
C GLN A 456 -10.74 12.50 2.41
N TRP A 457 -9.92 11.44 2.46
CA TRP A 457 -8.64 11.31 1.76
C TRP A 457 -8.68 11.72 0.27
N THR A 458 -9.80 11.55 -0.41
CA THR A 458 -10.02 11.82 -1.83
C THR A 458 -11.22 12.76 -2.05
N ALA A 459 -11.25 13.87 -1.31
CA ALA A 459 -12.36 14.82 -1.33
C ALA A 459 -12.71 15.33 -2.76
N PRO A 460 -13.96 15.20 -3.22
CA PRO A 460 -14.37 15.60 -4.58
C PRO A 460 -14.13 17.07 -4.91
N ILE A 461 -13.69 17.34 -6.14
CA ILE A 461 -13.52 18.68 -6.72
C ILE A 461 -14.16 18.68 -8.11
N VAL A 462 -15.14 19.55 -8.34
CA VAL A 462 -15.90 19.56 -9.60
C VAL A 462 -16.16 20.99 -10.07
N ILE A 463 -15.87 21.28 -11.34
CA ILE A 463 -16.28 22.52 -12.00
C ILE A 463 -17.67 22.32 -12.60
N SER A 464 -18.54 23.32 -12.46
CA SER A 464 -19.88 23.29 -13.06
C SER A 464 -19.79 23.19 -14.60
N PRO A 465 -20.55 22.30 -15.24
CA PRO A 465 -20.65 22.25 -16.70
C PRO A 465 -21.42 23.45 -17.29
N HIS A 466 -22.11 24.25 -16.47
CA HIS A 466 -22.91 25.41 -16.90
C HIS A 466 -22.23 26.75 -16.67
N ASP A 467 -21.26 26.81 -15.76
CA ASP A 467 -20.53 28.02 -15.41
C ASP A 467 -19.12 27.67 -14.92
N PRO A 468 -18.07 27.84 -15.74
CA PRO A 468 -16.73 27.39 -15.37
C PRO A 468 -16.14 28.14 -14.16
N HIS A 469 -16.73 29.28 -13.75
CA HIS A 469 -16.31 30.00 -12.55
C HIS A 469 -16.82 29.35 -11.26
N VAL A 470 -17.83 28.47 -11.35
CA VAL A 470 -18.35 27.73 -10.21
C VAL A 470 -17.52 26.47 -9.98
N LEU A 471 -16.88 26.39 -8.82
CA LEU A 471 -16.15 25.22 -8.34
C LEU A 471 -16.83 24.68 -7.08
N TYR A 472 -16.99 23.37 -7.03
CA TYR A 472 -17.52 22.62 -5.89
C TYR A 472 -16.41 21.82 -5.22
N HIS A 473 -16.43 21.77 -3.89
CA HIS A 473 -15.59 20.90 -3.09
C HIS A 473 -16.43 20.23 -2.00
N ALA A 474 -16.23 18.94 -1.75
CA ALA A 474 -17.14 18.17 -0.91
C ALA A 474 -16.43 17.60 0.34
N GLY A 475 -16.94 18.00 1.51
CA GLY A 475 -16.66 17.37 2.82
C GLY A 475 -17.91 16.62 3.29
N GLU A 476 -18.34 16.80 4.53
CA GLU A 476 -19.69 16.41 4.97
C GLU A 476 -20.79 17.29 4.37
N GLN A 477 -20.43 18.54 4.03
CA GLN A 477 -21.25 19.49 3.29
C GLN A 477 -20.67 19.70 1.89
N LEU A 478 -21.51 20.17 0.96
CA LEU A 478 -21.06 20.65 -0.33
C LEU A 478 -20.72 22.14 -0.23
N PHE A 479 -19.47 22.48 -0.51
CA PHE A 479 -18.96 23.84 -0.57
C PHE A 479 -18.90 24.33 -2.01
N LYS A 480 -19.15 25.62 -2.20
CA LYS A 480 -19.12 26.29 -3.51
C LYS A 480 -18.27 27.56 -3.43
N THR A 481 -17.50 27.81 -4.48
CA THR A 481 -16.85 29.10 -4.73
C THR A 481 -17.18 29.61 -6.13
N THR A 482 -17.11 30.93 -6.32
CA THR A 482 -17.26 31.59 -7.63
C THR A 482 -16.10 32.54 -7.96
N ASP A 483 -15.10 32.63 -7.07
CA ASP A 483 -13.98 33.56 -7.16
C ASP A 483 -12.62 32.85 -7.11
N GLY A 484 -12.60 31.58 -7.53
CA GLY A 484 -11.40 30.77 -7.63
C GLY A 484 -10.89 30.27 -6.27
N GLY A 485 -11.78 30.09 -5.30
CA GLY A 485 -11.46 29.54 -3.97
C GLY A 485 -11.01 30.58 -2.96
N MET A 486 -11.29 31.87 -3.20
CA MET A 486 -11.03 32.92 -2.21
C MET A 486 -12.05 32.88 -1.08
N HIS A 487 -13.31 32.63 -1.44
CA HIS A 487 -14.41 32.44 -0.50
C HIS A 487 -15.19 31.17 -0.84
N TRP A 488 -15.62 30.47 0.21
CA TRP A 488 -16.41 29.25 0.13
C TRP A 488 -17.71 29.40 0.88
N ASP A 489 -18.81 29.05 0.23
CA ASP A 489 -20.14 28.96 0.82
C ASP A 489 -20.53 27.50 0.99
N ALA A 490 -20.97 27.09 2.18
CA ALA A 490 -21.66 25.82 2.36
C ALA A 490 -23.06 25.92 1.73
N ILE A 491 -23.32 25.13 0.69
CA ILE A 491 -24.59 25.11 -0.05
C ILE A 491 -25.41 23.85 0.24
N SER A 492 -25.11 23.14 1.32
CA SER A 492 -25.90 22.03 1.83
C SER A 492 -25.80 21.98 3.36
N PRO A 493 -26.76 21.34 4.06
CA PRO A 493 -26.49 20.83 5.40
C PRO A 493 -25.47 19.68 5.33
N ASP A 494 -25.12 19.11 6.49
CA ASP A 494 -24.46 17.81 6.55
C ASP A 494 -25.35 16.77 5.85
N LEU A 495 -24.87 16.20 4.75
CA LEU A 495 -25.64 15.28 3.92
C LEU A 495 -25.49 13.82 4.35
N THR A 496 -24.76 13.56 5.44
CA THR A 496 -24.43 12.21 5.86
C THR A 496 -25.23 11.83 7.12
N ARG A 497 -25.01 10.62 7.64
CA ARG A 497 -25.58 10.12 8.89
C ARG A 497 -24.91 10.73 10.11
N ASN A 498 -23.69 11.25 9.95
CA ASN A 498 -22.89 11.84 11.02
C ASN A 498 -22.83 10.95 12.28
N ASP A 499 -22.54 9.67 12.08
CA ASP A 499 -22.41 8.68 13.14
C ASP A 499 -21.09 8.88 13.88
N LYS A 500 -21.15 9.64 14.98
CA LYS A 500 -19.98 9.93 15.82
C LYS A 500 -19.25 8.69 16.33
N SER A 501 -19.89 7.52 16.40
CA SER A 501 -19.21 6.28 16.78
C SER A 501 -18.21 5.79 15.73
N LYS A 502 -18.35 6.24 14.48
CA LYS A 502 -17.47 5.95 13.33
C LYS A 502 -16.50 7.07 12.99
N GLN A 503 -16.37 8.06 13.86
CA GLN A 503 -15.48 9.20 13.69
C GLN A 503 -14.41 9.26 14.79
N GLN A 504 -14.18 8.13 15.47
CA GLN A 504 -13.25 8.00 16.58
C GLN A 504 -11.82 7.74 16.06
N PRO A 505 -10.78 7.94 16.90
CA PRO A 505 -9.41 7.57 16.54
C PRO A 505 -9.29 6.11 16.09
N SER A 506 -8.48 5.89 15.05
CA SER A 506 -8.24 4.59 14.42
C SER A 506 -6.88 4.00 14.85
N GLY A 507 -6.70 2.69 14.70
CA GLY A 507 -5.42 1.97 14.89
C GLY A 507 -5.51 0.77 15.84
N GLY A 508 -6.54 0.75 16.70
CA GLY A 508 -6.75 -0.32 17.69
C GLY A 508 -6.16 0.03 19.06
N THR A 509 -5.73 -0.98 19.82
CA THR A 509 -5.34 -0.81 21.23
C THR A 509 -3.85 -0.61 21.45
N ILE A 510 -3.01 -0.84 20.43
CA ILE A 510 -1.55 -0.78 20.54
C ILE A 510 -1.01 0.54 19.97
N THR A 511 -1.24 0.77 18.67
CA THR A 511 -0.77 1.96 17.97
C THR A 511 -1.96 2.65 17.32
N ILE A 512 -2.18 3.93 17.64
CA ILE A 512 -3.17 4.77 16.96
C ILE A 512 -2.56 5.28 15.67
N ASP A 513 -3.31 5.17 14.58
CA ASP A 513 -3.00 5.75 13.28
C ASP A 513 -4.28 6.31 12.67
N ASP A 514 -4.33 7.62 12.57
CA ASP A 514 -5.45 8.36 12.00
C ASP A 514 -4.92 9.51 11.16
N THR A 515 -4.55 9.14 9.93
CA THR A 515 -4.05 10.04 8.89
C THR A 515 -5.20 10.62 8.03
N GLY A 516 -6.46 10.32 8.36
CA GLY A 516 -7.62 10.78 7.60
C GLY A 516 -8.07 9.83 6.48
N THR A 517 -7.39 8.70 6.26
CA THR A 517 -7.93 7.64 5.37
C THR A 517 -9.22 7.05 5.94
N GLU A 518 -9.32 7.01 7.27
CA GLU A 518 -10.46 6.51 8.05
C GLU A 518 -11.54 7.57 8.29
N TYR A 519 -11.41 8.77 7.72
CA TYR A 519 -12.45 9.78 7.83
C TYR A 519 -13.66 9.35 7.02
N TYR A 520 -14.77 9.21 7.73
CA TYR A 520 -16.02 8.66 7.27
C TYR A 520 -17.15 9.65 7.54
N ASP A 521 -18.35 9.34 7.04
CA ASP A 521 -19.51 10.24 7.05
C ASP A 521 -19.24 11.50 6.24
N THR A 522 -18.70 11.35 5.03
CA THR A 522 -18.40 12.42 4.06
C THR A 522 -19.13 12.23 2.73
N ILE A 523 -19.27 13.31 1.95
CA ILE A 523 -19.71 13.24 0.55
C ILE A 523 -18.54 12.69 -0.27
N PHE A 524 -18.70 11.47 -0.76
CA PHE A 524 -17.67 10.73 -1.49
C PHE A 524 -17.73 10.95 -3.01
N ALA A 525 -18.90 11.35 -3.53
CA ALA A 525 -19.09 11.66 -4.94
C ALA A 525 -20.08 12.81 -5.13
N VAL A 526 -19.78 13.72 -6.05
CA VAL A 526 -20.66 14.83 -6.42
C VAL A 526 -20.67 15.02 -7.93
N ALA A 527 -21.84 15.34 -8.50
CA ALA A 527 -21.97 15.67 -9.92
C ALA A 527 -23.11 16.67 -10.15
N GLU A 528 -22.82 17.75 -10.88
CA GLU A 528 -23.86 18.59 -11.46
C GLU A 528 -24.28 18.05 -12.83
N SER A 529 -25.59 17.99 -13.09
CA SER A 529 -26.13 17.53 -14.36
C SER A 529 -25.67 18.43 -15.51
N PRO A 530 -25.09 17.90 -16.60
CA PRO A 530 -24.76 18.70 -17.79
C PRO A 530 -26.02 19.16 -18.55
N LEU A 531 -27.20 18.59 -18.25
CA LEU A 531 -28.45 18.88 -18.95
C LEU A 531 -29.31 19.92 -18.22
N GLN A 532 -29.11 20.12 -16.92
CA GLN A 532 -29.93 21.02 -16.12
C GLN A 532 -29.08 21.73 -15.07
N LYS A 533 -28.94 23.06 -15.23
CA LYS A 533 -28.25 23.90 -14.25
C LYS A 533 -28.91 23.82 -12.88
N GLY A 534 -28.10 23.67 -11.83
CA GLY A 534 -28.56 23.59 -10.45
C GLY A 534 -29.15 22.24 -10.04
N LEU A 535 -29.20 21.24 -10.93
CA LEU A 535 -29.45 19.85 -10.56
C LEU A 535 -28.13 19.19 -10.15
N ILE A 536 -27.94 18.95 -8.86
CA ILE A 536 -26.71 18.36 -8.30
C ILE A 536 -27.06 17.09 -7.55
N TRP A 537 -26.26 16.04 -7.77
CA TRP A 537 -26.31 14.77 -7.05
C TRP A 537 -25.11 14.67 -6.11
N ALA A 538 -25.34 14.19 -4.89
CA ALA A 538 -24.31 13.88 -3.92
C ALA A 538 -24.51 12.45 -3.39
N GLY A 539 -23.43 11.67 -3.35
CA GLY A 539 -23.38 10.35 -2.73
C GLY A 539 -22.37 10.34 -1.59
N THR A 540 -22.73 9.76 -0.46
CA THR A 540 -21.90 9.71 0.75
C THR A 540 -21.28 8.34 0.96
N ASP A 541 -20.14 8.28 1.63
CA ASP A 541 -19.44 7.03 1.99
C ASP A 541 -20.24 6.14 2.96
N ASP A 542 -21.26 6.70 3.62
CA ASP A 542 -22.22 6.00 4.48
C ASP A 542 -23.54 5.58 3.80
N GLY A 543 -23.56 5.66 2.47
CA GLY A 543 -24.57 5.06 1.62
C GLY A 543 -25.83 5.89 1.41
N LEU A 544 -25.78 7.21 1.65
CA LEU A 544 -26.87 8.12 1.31
C LEU A 544 -26.68 8.75 -0.08
N VAL A 545 -27.80 8.99 -0.76
CA VAL A 545 -27.85 9.71 -2.04
C VAL A 545 -28.82 10.87 -1.92
N HIS A 546 -28.34 12.06 -2.21
CA HIS A 546 -29.06 13.32 -2.09
C HIS A 546 -29.08 14.06 -3.42
N ILE A 547 -30.16 14.83 -3.64
CA ILE A 547 -30.27 15.73 -4.78
C ILE A 547 -30.77 17.10 -4.39
N THR A 548 -30.29 18.11 -5.11
CA THR A 548 -30.88 19.45 -5.18
C THR A 548 -31.24 19.75 -6.63
N ARG A 549 -32.31 20.53 -6.84
CA ARG A 549 -32.75 21.00 -8.17
C ARG A 549 -32.66 22.52 -8.32
N ASP A 550 -32.22 23.22 -7.29
CA ASP A 550 -32.24 24.67 -7.17
C ASP A 550 -30.86 25.23 -6.77
N GLY A 551 -29.79 24.48 -7.06
CA GLY A 551 -28.41 24.90 -6.83
C GLY A 551 -27.97 24.88 -5.37
N GLY A 552 -28.57 24.00 -4.55
CA GLY A 552 -28.19 23.77 -3.16
C GLY A 552 -29.14 24.37 -2.11
N LYS A 553 -30.21 25.06 -2.51
CA LYS A 553 -31.13 25.68 -1.53
C LYS A 553 -31.96 24.62 -0.81
N VAL A 554 -32.42 23.60 -1.54
CA VAL A 554 -33.16 22.46 -0.97
C VAL A 554 -32.51 21.15 -1.40
N TRP A 555 -32.23 20.30 -0.42
CA TRP A 555 -31.70 18.95 -0.62
C TRP A 555 -32.75 17.90 -0.23
N THR A 556 -32.90 16.89 -1.07
CA THR A 556 -33.82 15.76 -0.86
C THR A 556 -33.01 14.46 -0.83
N ASN A 557 -33.16 13.67 0.24
CA ASN A 557 -32.62 12.32 0.29
C ASN A 557 -33.46 11.38 -0.60
N VAL A 558 -32.82 10.84 -1.64
CA VAL A 558 -33.41 9.92 -2.62
C VAL A 558 -32.83 8.51 -2.55
N THR A 559 -32.14 8.19 -1.46
CA THR A 559 -31.57 6.86 -1.21
C THR A 559 -32.65 5.78 -1.36
N PRO A 560 -32.48 4.78 -2.25
CA PRO A 560 -33.45 3.70 -2.43
C PRO A 560 -33.70 2.95 -1.11
N ASN A 561 -34.94 2.58 -0.82
CA ASN A 561 -35.30 1.93 0.45
C ASN A 561 -34.49 0.65 0.72
N ARG A 562 -34.14 -0.12 -0.32
CA ARG A 562 -33.30 -1.32 -0.23
C ARG A 562 -31.85 -1.06 0.21
N CYS A 563 -31.38 0.19 0.09
CA CYS A 563 -30.03 0.61 0.48
C CYS A 563 -30.01 1.28 1.87
N ARG A 564 -31.18 1.62 2.45
CA ARG A 564 -31.26 2.31 3.75
C ARG A 564 -30.93 1.39 4.94
N SER A 565 -31.15 0.08 4.80
CA SER A 565 -30.81 -0.95 5.79
C SER A 565 -29.39 -1.49 5.58
N GLY A 566 -28.38 -0.67 5.86
CA GLY A 566 -27.03 -1.14 6.24
C GLY A 566 -26.30 -2.11 5.31
N ALA A 567 -26.43 -2.00 3.99
CA ALA A 567 -25.61 -2.77 3.05
C ALA A 567 -24.23 -2.11 2.86
N ALA A 568 -23.46 -2.04 3.95
CA ALA A 568 -22.00 -1.85 3.92
C ALA A 568 -21.34 -3.16 4.35
N SER A 569 -21.74 -4.27 3.71
CA SER A 569 -21.11 -5.58 3.83
C SER A 569 -20.69 -6.05 2.43
N ALA A 570 -19.46 -5.73 2.06
CA ALA A 570 -18.70 -6.43 1.02
C ALA A 570 -17.21 -6.21 1.28
#